data_AF-A0A3N5T4W5-F1
#
_entry.id   AF-A0A3N5T4W5-F1
#
_cell.length_a   1.000
_cell.length_b   1.000
_cell.length_c   1.000
_cell.angle_alpha   90.00
_cell.angle_beta   90.00
_cell.angle_gamma   90.00
#
_symmetry.space_group_name_H-M   'P 1'
#
loop_
_entity.id
_entity.type
_entity.pdbx_description
1 polymer ?
#
loop_
_entity_poly.entity_id
_entity_poly.type
_entity_poly.pdbx_seq_one_letter_code
_entity_poly.pdbx_strand_id
1 'polypeptide(L)'
;MDILAVLIALGLLMYLAFRGVTLLILAPGMALLAALIAGGLPLLAAYTQIFMTGTGEFIITFFPLFILGAIFGKLMEDSGSAQSIARSIIARLGAERAIMAVVLCCGVLTYGGVSL
;
A
#
# COMPACT_ATOMS: atom_id res chain seq x y z
N MET A 1 17.40 -5.34 22.39
CA MET A 1 17.01 -3.92 22.22
C MET A 1 16.36 -3.68 20.85
N ASP A 2 16.52 -4.62 19.92
CA ASP A 2 16.12 -4.50 18.51
C ASP A 2 14.61 -4.43 18.31
N ILE A 3 13.83 -5.24 19.04
CA ILE A 3 12.37 -5.19 18.97
C ILE A 3 11.84 -3.81 19.43
N LEU A 4 12.45 -3.24 20.47
CA LEU A 4 12.07 -1.93 20.98
C LEU A 4 12.39 -0.82 19.96
N ALA A 5 13.54 -0.91 19.29
CA ALA A 5 13.93 -0.01 18.21
C ALA A 5 12.96 -0.08 17.03
N VAL A 6 12.55 -1.29 16.63
CA VAL A 6 11.55 -1.50 15.56
C VAL A 6 10.19 -0.91 15.96
N LEU A 7 9.73 -1.13 17.19
CA LEU A 7 8.47 -0.58 17.68
C LEU A 7 8.46 0.95 17.68
N ILE A 8 9.56 1.58 18.11
CA ILE A 8 9.71 3.04 18.09
C ILE A 8 9.71 3.57 16.66
N ALA A 9 10.50 2.96 15.76
CA ALA A 9 10.57 3.36 14.37
C ALA A 9 9.23 3.17 13.64
N LEU A 10 8.52 2.08 13.91
CA LEU A 10 7.19 1.81 13.34
C LEU A 10 6.14 2.80 13.88
N GLY A 11 6.16 3.10 15.18
CA GLY A 11 5.25 4.08 15.78
C GLY A 11 5.46 5.49 15.20
N LEU A 12 6.72 5.91 15.04
CA LEU A 12 7.08 7.15 14.35
C LEU A 12 6.65 7.12 12.88
N LEU A 13 6.84 5.99 12.19
CA LEU A 13 6.42 5.82 10.80
C LEU A 13 4.94 6.08 10.65
N MET A 14 4.12 5.41 11.47
CA MET A 14 2.67 5.57 11.47
C MET A 14 2.28 7.02 11.77
N TYR A 15 2.86 7.62 12.82
CA TYR A 15 2.54 8.99 13.22
C TYR A 15 2.86 10.01 12.12
N LEU A 16 4.01 9.91 11.45
CA LEU A 16 4.40 10.82 10.38
C LEU A 16 3.63 10.55 9.08
N ALA A 17 3.29 9.28 8.79
CA ALA A 17 2.42 8.93 7.67
C ALA A 17 1.04 9.60 7.80
N PHE A 18 0.45 9.61 9.00
CA PHE A 18 -0.81 10.31 9.27
C PHE A 18 -0.69 11.85 9.19
N ARG A 19 0.53 12.40 9.29
CA ARG A 19 0.78 13.85 9.05
C ARG A 19 0.97 14.22 7.58
N GLY A 20 0.78 13.28 6.65
CA GLY A 20 0.84 13.56 5.21
C GLY A 20 2.25 13.53 4.63
N VAL A 21 3.24 13.03 5.37
CA VAL A 21 4.58 12.78 4.81
C VAL A 21 4.53 11.52 3.96
N THR A 22 5.20 11.52 2.80
CA THR A 22 5.15 10.38 1.87
C THR A 22 5.81 9.15 2.47
N LEU A 23 5.11 8.00 2.45
CA LEU A 23 5.64 6.73 2.94
C LEU A 23 6.93 6.32 2.21
N LEU A 24 7.07 6.71 0.94
CA LEU A 24 8.25 6.41 0.13
C LEU A 24 9.55 6.97 0.75
N ILE A 25 9.51 8.20 1.27
CA ILE A 25 10.65 8.84 1.92
C ILE A 25 10.79 8.33 3.35
N LEU A 26 9.65 8.08 4.01
CA LEU A 26 9.63 7.75 5.42
C LEU A 26 10.13 6.33 5.71
N ALA A 27 9.79 5.36 4.86
CA ALA A 27 10.15 3.96 5.10
C ALA A 27 11.67 3.75 5.19
N PRO A 28 12.50 4.26 4.24
CA PRO A 28 13.95 4.21 4.38
C PRO A 28 14.47 5.00 5.60
N GLY A 29 13.90 6.17 5.87
CA GLY A 29 14.30 7.00 7.00
C GLY A 29 14.06 6.32 8.36
N MET A 30 12.91 5.68 8.53
CA MET A 30 12.56 4.96 9.76
C MET A 30 13.33 3.63 9.88
N ALA A 31 13.60 2.96 8.76
CA ALA A 31 14.48 1.79 8.71
C ALA A 31 15.91 2.10 9.18
N LEU A 32 16.48 3.22 8.70
CA LEU A 32 17.78 3.72 9.14
C LEU A 32 17.79 4.10 10.62
N LEU A 33 16.73 4.74 11.10
CA LEU A 33 16.56 5.10 12.50
C LEU A 33 16.48 3.84 13.39
N ALA A 34 15.75 2.80 12.96
CA ALA A 34 15.72 1.52 13.67
C ALA A 34 17.11 0.87 13.74
N ALA A 35 17.85 0.86 12.63
CA ALA A 35 19.22 0.32 12.58
C ALA A 35 20.20 1.11 13.45
N LEU A 36 20.03 2.43 13.54
CA LEU A 36 20.82 3.31 14.41
C LEU A 36 20.61 2.97 15.90
N ILE A 37 19.34 2.80 16.31
CA ILE A 37 18.97 2.54 17.70
C ILE A 37 19.33 1.11 18.13
N ALA A 38 19.22 0.13 17.22
CA ALA A 38 19.57 -1.26 17.48
C ALA A 38 21.07 -1.46 17.76
N GLY A 39 21.94 -0.68 17.10
CA GLY A 39 23.38 -0.65 17.37
C GLY A 39 24.09 -1.97 17.04
N GLY A 40 24.57 -2.12 15.80
CA GLY A 40 25.30 -3.34 15.42
C GLY A 40 25.72 -3.45 13.96
N LEU A 41 25.16 -2.62 13.06
CA LEU A 41 25.56 -2.57 11.64
C LEU A 41 25.87 -1.15 11.19
N PRO A 42 26.83 -0.96 10.27
CA PRO A 42 27.00 0.29 9.56
C PRO A 42 25.69 0.67 8.84
N LEU A 43 25.18 1.90 9.08
CA LEU A 43 23.94 2.42 8.48
C LEU A 43 23.89 2.22 6.96
N LEU A 44 25.01 2.50 6.28
CA LEU A 44 25.11 2.38 4.83
C LEU A 44 25.02 0.91 4.38
N ALA A 45 25.57 -0.03 5.16
CA ALA A 45 25.46 -1.45 4.89
C ALA A 45 24.03 -1.95 5.14
N ALA A 46 23.38 -1.53 6.22
CA ALA A 46 21.98 -1.86 6.47
C ALA A 46 21.08 -1.37 5.33
N TYR A 47 21.27 -0.12 4.89
CA TYR A 47 20.53 0.46 3.76
C TYR A 47 20.74 -0.30 2.45
N THR A 48 21.99 -0.49 2.03
CA THR A 48 22.31 -1.03 0.71
C THR A 48 22.18 -2.55 0.63
N GLN A 49 22.56 -3.28 1.68
CA GLN A 49 22.66 -4.74 1.64
C GLN A 49 21.42 -5.45 2.16
N ILE A 50 20.68 -4.84 3.08
CA ILE A 50 19.50 -5.46 3.70
C ILE A 50 18.23 -4.86 3.08
N PHE A 51 18.01 -3.57 3.27
CA PHE A 51 16.76 -2.92 2.85
C PHE A 51 16.65 -2.84 1.32
N MET A 52 17.71 -2.44 0.62
CA MET A 52 17.66 -2.30 -0.83
C MET A 52 17.59 -3.63 -1.56
N THR A 53 18.30 -4.65 -1.06
CA THR A 53 18.17 -6.02 -1.59
C THR A 53 16.75 -6.55 -1.43
N GLY A 54 16.17 -6.46 -0.23
CA GLY A 54 14.79 -6.91 0.00
C GLY A 54 13.75 -6.12 -0.82
N THR A 55 13.96 -4.81 -0.98
CA THR A 55 13.12 -3.98 -1.86
C THR A 55 13.26 -4.40 -3.32
N GLY A 56 14.48 -4.68 -3.78
CA GLY A 56 14.75 -5.17 -5.13
C GLY A 56 14.07 -6.51 -5.41
N GLU A 57 14.19 -7.48 -4.51
CA GLU A 57 13.52 -8.78 -4.62
C GLU A 57 11.99 -8.66 -4.65
N PHE A 58 11.43 -7.78 -3.80
CA PHE A 58 10.01 -7.47 -3.80
C PHE A 58 9.55 -6.89 -5.14
N ILE A 59 10.27 -5.90 -5.67
CA ILE A 59 9.97 -5.33 -6.98
C ILE A 59 10.05 -6.42 -8.05
N ILE A 60 11.14 -7.19 -8.12
CA ILE A 60 11.30 -8.24 -9.14
C ILE A 60 10.14 -9.24 -9.10
N THR A 61 9.70 -9.62 -7.90
CA THR A 61 8.67 -10.65 -7.73
C THR A 61 7.26 -10.11 -7.99
N PHE A 62 6.93 -8.92 -7.49
CA PHE A 62 5.57 -8.37 -7.54
C PHE A 62 5.34 -7.38 -8.67
N PHE A 63 6.38 -6.88 -9.34
CA PHE A 63 6.23 -5.88 -10.41
C PHE A 63 5.33 -6.35 -11.56
N PRO A 64 5.44 -7.59 -12.09
CA PRO A 64 4.51 -8.06 -13.12
C PRO A 64 3.05 -8.04 -12.65
N LEU A 65 2.81 -8.41 -11.39
CA LEU A 65 1.49 -8.38 -10.78
C LEU A 65 0.97 -6.95 -10.64
N PHE A 66 1.81 -6.00 -10.20
CA PHE A 66 1.43 -4.59 -10.09
C PHE A 66 1.18 -3.93 -11.44
N ILE A 67 1.99 -4.23 -12.47
CA ILE A 67 1.77 -3.73 -13.83
C ILE A 67 0.46 -4.27 -14.39
N LEU A 68 0.20 -5.57 -14.23
CA LEU A 68 -1.06 -6.16 -14.68
C LEU A 68 -2.27 -5.54 -13.98
N GLY A 69 -2.18 -5.35 -12.65
CA GLY A 69 -3.21 -4.67 -11.86
C GLY A 69 -3.42 -3.22 -12.30
N ALA A 70 -2.36 -2.48 -12.57
CA ALA A 70 -2.43 -1.10 -13.05
C ALA A 70 -3.08 -1.00 -14.44
N ILE A 71 -2.70 -1.89 -15.37
CA ILE A 71 -3.31 -1.96 -16.71
C ILE A 71 -4.80 -2.31 -16.60
N PHE A 72 -5.13 -3.30 -15.78
CA PHE A 72 -6.50 -3.73 -15.57
C PHE A 72 -7.36 -2.62 -14.94
N GLY A 73 -6.86 -1.95 -13.91
CA GLY A 73 -7.51 -0.80 -13.30
C GLY A 73 -7.76 0.31 -14.32
N LYS A 74 -6.78 0.62 -15.16
CA LYS A 74 -6.93 1.63 -16.21
C LYS A 74 -7.95 1.22 -17.28
N LEU A 75 -7.93 -0.05 -17.70
CA LEU A 75 -8.91 -0.59 -18.65
C LEU A 75 -10.34 -0.54 -18.08
N MET A 76 -10.53 -0.84 -16.79
CA MET A 76 -11.83 -0.74 -16.14
C MET A 76 -12.35 0.70 -16.04
N GLU A 77 -11.45 1.66 -15.83
CA GLU A 77 -11.76 3.09 -15.85
C GLU A 77 -12.16 3.53 -17.27
N ASP A 78 -11.31 3.26 -18.26
CA ASP A 78 -11.49 3.72 -19.64
C ASP A 78 -12.68 3.06 -20.34
N SER A 79 -12.99 1.80 -20.01
CA SER A 79 -14.17 1.08 -20.53
C SER A 79 -15.49 1.51 -19.88
N GLY A 80 -15.46 2.26 -18.77
CA GLY A 80 -16.65 2.58 -17.98
C GLY A 80 -17.25 1.38 -17.23
N SER A 81 -16.58 0.22 -17.23
CA SER A 81 -17.06 -1.00 -16.57
C SER A 81 -17.24 -0.78 -15.06
N ALA A 82 -16.32 -0.06 -14.42
CA ALA A 82 -16.42 0.28 -13.01
C ALA A 82 -17.69 1.11 -12.69
N GLN A 83 -18.04 2.07 -13.56
CA GLN A 83 -19.23 2.90 -13.40
C GLN A 83 -20.53 2.10 -13.65
N SER A 84 -20.52 1.18 -14.60
CA SER A 84 -21.66 0.29 -14.87
C SER A 84 -21.96 -0.63 -13.67
N ILE A 85 -20.92 -1.24 -13.09
CA ILE A 85 -21.03 -2.07 -11.88
C ILE A 85 -21.59 -1.25 -10.71
N ALA A 86 -21.03 -0.05 -10.48
CA ALA A 86 -21.48 0.82 -9.40
C ALA A 86 -22.96 1.21 -9.55
N ARG A 87 -23.40 1.61 -10.74
CA ARG A 87 -24.81 1.95 -11.01
C ARG A 87 -25.73 0.76 -10.83
N SER A 88 -25.33 -0.44 -11.26
CA SER A 88 -26.12 -1.66 -11.09
C SER A 88 -26.33 -2.02 -9.61
N ILE A 89 -25.28 -1.89 -8.78
CA ILE A 89 -25.36 -2.14 -7.34
C ILE A 89 -26.26 -1.10 -6.66
N ILE A 90 -26.09 0.19 -6.98
CA ILE A 90 -26.90 1.28 -6.42
C ILE A 90 -28.37 1.13 -6.82
N ALA A 91 -28.66 0.78 -8.07
CA ALA A 91 -30.02 0.58 -8.55
C ALA A 91 -30.73 -0.60 -7.86
N ARG A 92 -29.99 -1.65 -7.47
CA ARG A 92 -30.55 -2.82 -6.76
C ARG A 92 -30.74 -2.60 -5.27
N LEU A 93 -29.82 -1.91 -4.60
CA LEU A 93 -29.88 -1.69 -3.15
C LEU A 93 -30.67 -0.45 -2.73
N GLY A 94 -30.80 0.53 -3.62
CA GLY A 94 -31.45 1.81 -3.33
C GLY A 94 -30.57 2.76 -2.51
N ALA A 95 -30.89 4.06 -2.59
CA ALA A 95 -30.12 5.11 -1.92
C ALA A 95 -30.15 5.02 -0.38
N GLU A 96 -31.17 4.36 0.17
CA GLU A 96 -31.33 4.14 1.62
C GLU A 96 -30.20 3.27 2.21
N ARG A 97 -29.56 2.43 1.38
CA ARG A 97 -28.46 1.54 1.79
C ARG A 97 -27.11 1.94 1.19
N ALA A 98 -26.85 3.25 1.11
CA ALA A 98 -25.63 3.79 0.49
C ALA A 98 -24.33 3.17 1.06
N ILE A 99 -24.24 2.99 2.39
CA ILE A 99 -23.04 2.41 3.03
C ILE A 99 -22.82 0.97 2.54
N MET A 100 -23.86 0.13 2.52
CA MET A 100 -23.76 -1.25 2.03
C MET A 100 -23.42 -1.28 0.53
N ALA A 101 -24.00 -0.38 -0.27
CA ALA A 101 -23.71 -0.29 -1.69
C ALA A 101 -22.25 0.08 -1.95
N VAL A 102 -21.67 1.02 -1.19
CA VAL A 102 -20.25 1.39 -1.31
C VAL A 102 -19.36 0.22 -0.90
N VAL A 103 -19.61 -0.43 0.24
CA VAL A 103 -18.80 -1.57 0.69
C VAL A 103 -18.86 -2.72 -0.32
N LEU A 104 -20.03 -3.03 -0.88
CA LEU A 104 -20.17 -4.05 -1.94
C LEU A 104 -19.47 -3.64 -3.23
N CYS A 105 -19.61 -2.39 -3.67
CA CYS A 105 -18.89 -1.87 -4.84
C CYS A 105 -17.37 -2.00 -4.65
N CYS A 106 -16.85 -1.50 -3.52
CA CYS A 106 -15.44 -1.60 -3.18
C CYS A 106 -15.00 -3.07 -3.16
N GLY A 107 -15.73 -3.96 -2.49
CA GLY A 107 -15.40 -5.38 -2.46
C GLY A 107 -15.37 -6.05 -3.83
N VAL A 108 -16.38 -5.79 -4.68
CA VAL A 108 -16.47 -6.36 -6.03
C VAL A 108 -15.37 -5.81 -6.94
N LEU A 109 -15.11 -4.50 -6.90
CA LEU A 109 -14.08 -3.87 -7.73
C LEU A 109 -12.67 -4.28 -7.28
N THR A 110 -12.42 -4.36 -5.97
CA THR A 110 -11.15 -4.87 -5.42
C THR A 110 -10.94 -6.34 -5.74
N TYR A 111 -11.97 -7.18 -5.65
CA TYR A 111 -11.89 -8.57 -6.10
C TYR A 111 -11.63 -8.68 -7.61
N GLY A 112 -12.20 -7.75 -8.39
CA GLY A 112 -11.95 -7.64 -9.81
C GLY A 112 -10.49 -7.32 -10.17
N GLY A 113 -9.68 -6.82 -9.24
CA GLY A 113 -8.30 -6.41 -9.48
C GLY A 113 -8.10 -4.89 -9.57
N VAL A 114 -9.12 -4.10 -9.25
CA VAL A 114 -8.99 -2.64 -9.11
C VAL A 114 -8.55 -2.34 -7.69
N SER A 115 -7.28 -1.95 -7.50
CA SER A 115 -6.84 -1.43 -6.21
C SER A 115 -7.57 -0.13 -5.89
N LEU A 116 -8.05 -0.05 -4.64
CA LEU A 116 -8.60 1.16 -4.01
C LEU A 116 -7.54 2.25 -3.83
#